data_AF-A0A2L0HHW8-F1
#
_entry.id   AF-A0A2L0HHW8-F1
#
_cell.length_a   1.000
_cell.length_b   1.000
_cell.length_c   1.000
_cell.angle_alpha   90.00
_cell.angle_beta   90.00
_cell.angle_gamma   90.00
#
_symmetry.space_group_name_H-M   'P 1'
#
loop_
_entity.id
_entity.type
_entity.pdbx_description
1 polymer ?
#
loop_
_entity_poly.entity_id
_entity_poly.type
_entity_poly.pdbx_seq_one_letter_code
_entity_poly.pdbx_strand_id
1 'polypeptide(L)'
;MNLNQLDIIVSNVPQVCADLERILDKKADYVDDSFAQFTIGSHCLMLSQNHLIPLENFQSGIILHIEVEDVDQNYQRLKELGADILHGPAET
;
A
#
# COMPACT_ATOMS: atom_id res chain seq x y z
N MET A 1 -11.36 0.12 -20.99
CA MET A 1 -11.55 0.40 -19.55
C MET A 1 -10.17 0.51 -18.92
N ASN A 2 -9.96 1.45 -18.00
CA ASN A 2 -8.68 1.68 -17.34
C ASN A 2 -8.89 1.63 -15.83
N LEU A 3 -8.37 0.62 -15.14
CA LEU A 3 -8.37 0.57 -13.68
C LEU A 3 -7.27 1.52 -13.22
N ASN A 4 -7.62 2.68 -12.69
CA ASN A 4 -6.67 3.76 -12.40
C ASN A 4 -6.50 4.03 -10.90
N GLN A 5 -7.41 3.53 -10.07
CA GLN A 5 -7.44 3.81 -8.65
C GLN A 5 -7.97 2.62 -7.85
N LEU A 6 -7.40 2.44 -6.65
CA LEU A 6 -7.88 1.53 -5.62
C LEU A 6 -7.97 2.27 -4.27
N ASP A 7 -9.10 2.14 -3.58
CA ASP A 7 -9.32 2.71 -2.26
C ASP A 7 -9.33 1.59 -1.23
N ILE A 8 -8.54 1.72 -0.16
CA ILE A 8 -8.57 0.83 1.01
C ILE A 8 -9.20 1.60 2.17
N ILE A 9 -10.32 1.07 2.66
CA ILE A 9 -11.04 1.65 3.79
C ILE A 9 -10.40 1.20 5.10
N VAL A 10 -9.86 2.13 5.88
CA VAL A 10 -9.10 1.86 7.11
C VAL A 10 -9.55 2.74 8.27
N SER A 11 -9.49 2.24 9.50
CA SER A 11 -9.91 2.99 10.69
C SER A 11 -8.90 4.05 11.16
N ASN A 12 -7.64 3.96 10.77
CA ASN A 12 -6.57 4.88 11.18
C ASN A 12 -5.64 5.16 10.00
N VAL A 13 -5.95 6.22 9.24
CA VAL A 13 -5.20 6.58 8.04
C VAL A 13 -3.76 7.00 8.36
N PRO A 14 -3.46 7.87 9.34
CA PRO A 14 -2.08 8.28 9.62
C PRO A 14 -1.14 7.11 9.92
N GLN A 15 -1.60 6.12 10.70
CA GLN A 15 -0.79 4.95 11.03
C GLN A 15 -0.56 4.07 9.80
N VAL A 16 -1.62 3.70 9.08
CA VAL A 16 -1.50 2.84 7.89
C VAL A 16 -0.69 3.53 6.78
N CYS A 17 -0.84 4.85 6.63
CA CYS A 17 -0.04 5.65 5.72
C CYS A 17 1.44 5.57 6.08
N ALA A 18 1.81 5.79 7.35
CA ALA A 18 3.20 5.70 7.80
C ALA A 18 3.81 4.31 7.57
N ASP A 19 3.02 3.25 7.78
CA ASP A 19 3.45 1.87 7.52
C ASP A 19 3.66 1.61 6.03
N LEU A 20 2.74 2.07 5.16
CA LEU A 20 2.89 1.96 3.71
C LEU A 20 4.06 2.80 3.18
N GLU A 21 4.31 4.01 3.69
CA GLU A 21 5.45 4.80 3.27
C GLU A 21 6.77 4.08 3.53
N ARG A 22 6.88 3.37 4.65
CA ARG A 22 8.03 2.56 5.01
C ARG A 22 8.18 1.33 4.13
N ILE A 23 7.09 0.62 3.86
CA ILE A 23 7.09 -0.59 3.01
C ILE A 23 7.41 -0.21 1.56
N LEU A 24 6.80 0.85 1.04
CA LEU A 24 6.96 1.29 -0.35
C LEU A 24 8.23 2.13 -0.59
N ASP A 25 8.93 2.53 0.46
CA ASP A 25 10.06 3.48 0.40
C ASP A 25 9.73 4.77 -0.37
N LYS A 26 8.49 5.25 -0.18
CA LYS A 26 7.95 6.41 -0.87
C LYS A 26 6.97 7.15 0.03
N LYS A 27 7.08 8.47 0.06
CA LYS A 27 6.11 9.33 0.72
C LYS A 27 4.78 9.37 -0.02
N ALA A 28 3.69 9.45 0.75
CA ALA A 28 2.38 9.78 0.22
C ALA A 28 2.45 11.12 -0.51
N ASP A 29 1.73 11.23 -1.63
CA ASP A 29 1.66 12.49 -2.37
C ASP A 29 0.84 13.54 -1.59
N TYR A 30 -0.09 13.06 -0.76
CA TYR A 30 -0.87 13.84 0.19
C TYR A 30 -1.32 12.95 1.36
N VAL A 31 -1.39 13.52 2.56
CA VAL A 31 -1.91 12.85 3.77
C VAL A 31 -2.57 13.86 4.72
N ASP A 32 -3.71 13.46 5.29
CA ASP A 32 -4.35 14.07 6.45
C ASP A 32 -4.88 13.00 7.42
N ASP A 33 -5.62 13.42 8.45
CA ASP A 33 -6.14 12.54 9.51
C ASP A 33 -7.09 11.45 8.99
N SER A 34 -7.70 11.64 7.82
CA SER A 34 -8.79 10.81 7.30
C SER A 34 -8.54 10.27 5.89
N PHE A 35 -7.50 10.74 5.21
CA PHE A 35 -7.21 10.41 3.82
C PHE A 35 -5.71 10.45 3.50
N ALA A 36 -5.25 9.49 2.69
CA ALA A 36 -3.89 9.51 2.12
C ALA A 36 -3.89 9.01 0.68
N GLN A 37 -2.97 9.52 -0.13
CA GLN A 37 -2.82 9.18 -1.54
C GLN A 37 -1.39 8.78 -1.89
N PHE A 38 -1.25 7.70 -2.65
CA PHE A 38 0.00 7.25 -3.23
C PHE A 38 -0.15 7.06 -4.75
N THR A 39 0.76 7.67 -5.52
CA THR A 39 0.97 7.34 -6.92
C THR A 39 2.03 6.24 -7.02
N ILE A 40 1.65 5.07 -7.51
CA ILE A 40 2.53 3.91 -7.71
C ILE A 40 2.53 3.57 -9.20
N GLY A 41 3.60 3.98 -9.89
CA GLY A 41 3.66 3.92 -11.35
C GLY A 41 2.53 4.74 -11.97
N SER A 42 1.62 4.07 -12.69
CA SER A 42 0.44 4.68 -13.31
C SER A 42 -0.86 4.55 -12.50
N HIS A 43 -0.82 3.97 -11.30
CA HIS A 43 -2.00 3.70 -10.48
C HIS A 43 -1.99 4.56 -9.22
N CYS A 44 -3.19 4.95 -8.79
CA CYS A 44 -3.41 5.63 -7.52
C CYS A 44 -3.91 4.65 -6.45
N LEU A 45 -3.26 4.62 -5.29
CA LEU A 45 -3.71 3.90 -4.11
C LEU A 45 -4.13 4.93 -3.06
N MET A 46 -5.38 4.86 -2.62
CA MET A 46 -5.94 5.73 -1.60
C MET A 46 -6.20 4.97 -0.31
N LEU A 47 -5.91 5.62 0.82
CA LEU A 47 -6.39 5.22 2.14
C LEU A 47 -7.51 6.17 2.53
N SER A 48 -8.65 5.65 2.95
CA SER A 48 -9.77 6.47 3.39
C SER A 48 -10.36 5.93 4.68
N GLN A 49 -10.58 6.80 5.66
CA GLN A 49 -11.41 6.49 6.82
C GLN A 49 -12.90 6.68 6.50
N ASN A 50 -13.23 7.48 5.49
CA ASN A 50 -14.60 7.77 5.10
C ASN A 50 -15.11 6.75 4.08
N HIS A 51 -16.36 6.37 4.25
CA HIS A 51 -17.04 5.40 3.41
C HIS A 51 -17.87 6.18 2.38
N LEU A 52 -17.43 6.19 1.12
CA LEU A 52 -18.19 6.87 0.05
C LEU A 52 -19.56 6.21 -0.19
N ILE A 53 -19.66 4.92 0.14
CA ILE A 53 -20.88 4.11 0.19
C ILE A 53 -20.87 3.27 1.47
N PRO A 54 -22.02 2.87 2.05
CA PRO A 54 -22.06 2.06 3.26
C PRO A 54 -21.34 0.71 3.08
N LEU A 55 -20.12 0.64 3.60
CA LEU A 55 -19.25 -0.53 3.57
C LEU A 55 -18.70 -0.78 4.98
N GLU A 56 -18.03 -1.91 5.18
CA GLU A 56 -17.18 -2.12 6.35
C GLU A 56 -15.72 -1.78 6.02
N ASN A 57 -14.90 -1.60 7.05
CA ASN A 57 -13.45 -1.48 6.86
C ASN A 57 -12.90 -2.72 6.17
N PHE A 58 -11.80 -2.56 5.43
CA PHE A 58 -11.11 -3.67 4.80
C PHE A 58 -10.63 -4.67 5.85
N GLN A 59 -10.93 -5.95 5.63
CA GLN A 59 -10.56 -7.04 6.55
C GLN A 59 -9.37 -7.84 6.03
N SER A 60 -9.50 -8.44 4.84
CA SER A 60 -8.46 -9.23 4.17
C SER A 60 -8.92 -9.62 2.75
N GLY A 61 -8.08 -10.34 2.00
CA GLY A 61 -8.49 -11.04 0.77
C GLY A 61 -8.02 -10.44 -0.55
N ILE A 62 -7.13 -9.43 -0.53
CA ILE A 62 -6.49 -8.89 -1.73
C ILE A 62 -4.97 -8.96 -1.61
N ILE A 63 -4.29 -9.09 -2.76
CA ILE A 63 -2.83 -8.95 -2.88
C ILE A 63 -2.58 -7.83 -3.87
N LEU A 64 -1.75 -6.86 -3.49
CA LEU A 64 -1.33 -5.76 -4.37
C LEU A 64 -0.01 -6.15 -5.02
N HIS A 65 -0.06 -6.40 -6.34
CA HIS A 65 1.14 -6.65 -7.12
C HIS A 65 1.75 -5.31 -7.56
N ILE A 66 3.01 -5.09 -7.22
CA ILE A 66 3.78 -3.90 -7.62
C ILE A 66 5.00 -4.40 -8.38
N GLU A 67 5.10 -4.04 -9.66
CA GLU A 67 6.26 -4.35 -10.48
C GLU A 67 7.42 -3.42 -10.10
N VAL A 68 8.60 -3.99 -9.92
CA VAL A 68 9.83 -3.30 -9.55
C VAL A 68 10.99 -3.83 -10.39
N GLU A 69 12.03 -3.01 -10.58
CA GLU A 69 13.21 -3.40 -11.37
C GLU A 69 14.04 -4.49 -10.67
N ASP A 70 14.17 -4.43 -9.34
CA ASP A 70 14.98 -5.35 -8.54
C ASP A 70 14.22 -5.84 -7.30
N VAL A 71 13.79 -7.11 -7.36
CA VAL A 71 13.05 -7.77 -6.27
C VAL A 71 14.00 -8.11 -5.11
N ASP A 72 15.24 -8.50 -5.38
CA ASP A 72 16.20 -8.90 -4.35
C ASP A 72 16.63 -7.70 -3.49
N GLN A 73 16.85 -6.54 -4.12
CA GLN A 73 17.12 -5.30 -3.41
C GLN A 73 15.95 -4.92 -2.48
N ASN A 74 14.71 -5.00 -2.96
CA ASN A 74 13.53 -4.72 -2.15
C ASN A 74 13.36 -5.74 -1.01
N TYR A 75 13.65 -7.01 -1.27
CA TYR A 75 13.61 -8.06 -0.26
C TYR A 75 14.59 -7.79 0.90
N GLN A 76 15.84 -7.41 0.60
CA GLN A 76 16.81 -7.07 1.66
C GLN A 76 16.36 -5.84 2.46
N ARG A 77 15.92 -4.77 1.78
CA ARG A 77 15.43 -3.55 2.45
C ARG A 77 14.27 -3.86 3.40
N LEU A 78 13.29 -4.65 2.95
CA LEU A 78 12.13 -5.02 3.77
C LEU A 78 12.53 -5.90 4.97
N LYS A 79 13.52 -6.78 4.79
CA LYS A 79 14.07 -7.58 5.88
C LYS A 79 14.77 -6.72 6.93
N GLU A 80 15.57 -5.74 6.53
CA GLU A 80 16.22 -4.79 7.44
C GLU A 80 15.21 -3.89 8.16
N LEU A 81 14.11 -3.55 7.49
CA LEU A 81 13.00 -2.79 8.06
C LEU A 81 12.19 -3.58 9.11
N GLY A 82 12.35 -4.91 9.15
CA GLY A 82 11.60 -5.81 10.01
C GLY A 82 10.17 -6.07 9.53
N ALA A 83 9.92 -5.98 8.21
CA ALA A 83 8.62 -6.30 7.64
C ALA A 83 8.36 -7.83 7.65
N ASP A 84 7.08 -8.21 7.78
CA ASP A 84 6.67 -9.61 7.69
C ASP A 84 6.69 -10.07 6.23
N ILE A 85 7.67 -10.91 5.89
CA ILE A 85 7.81 -11.49 4.55
C ILE A 85 7.11 -12.85 4.50
N LEU A 86 5.89 -12.87 3.95
CA LEU A 86 5.05 -14.08 3.88
C LEU A 86 5.56 -15.10 2.86
N HIS A 87 6.20 -14.62 1.79
CA HIS A 87 6.82 -15.46 0.76
C HIS A 87 8.04 -14.73 0.20
N GLY A 88 9.22 -15.37 0.25
CA GLY A 88 10.46 -14.80 -0.28
C GLY A 88 10.51 -14.80 -1.82
N PRO A 89 11.56 -14.20 -2.41
CA PRO A 89 11.83 -14.33 -3.84
C PRO A 89 11.88 -15.80 -4.23
N ALA A 90 11.19 -16.15 -5.32
CA ALA A 90 11.21 -17.49 -5.88
C ALA A 90 11.47 -17.39 -7.37
N GLU A 91 12.28 -18.32 -7.88
CA GLU A 91 12.47 -18.49 -9.32
C GLU A 91 11.15 -18.97 -9.93
N THR A 92 10.73 -18.32 -11.01
CA THR A 92 9.55 -18.69 -11.81
C THR A 92 9.91 -19.62 -12.95
#